data_AF-A0A3D9DB36-F1
#
_entry.id   AF-A0A3D9DB36-F1
#
_cell.length_a   1.000
_cell.length_b   1.000
_cell.length_c   1.000
_cell.angle_alpha   90.00
_cell.angle_beta   90.00
_cell.angle_gamma   90.00
#
_symmetry.space_group_name_H-M   'P 1'
#
loop_
_entity.id
_entity.type
_entity.pdbx_description
1 polymer ?
#
loop_
_entity_poly.entity_id
_entity_poly.type
_entity_poly.pdbx_seq_one_letter_code
_entity_poly.pdbx_strand_id
1 'polypeptide(L)'
;MTVKAQNTNAESSTLWEVSGNGLTQPSYIAGTCHIMCIQDFEIKPKVMKALEKSDNLVMEINYTDPAEIAAMQKMYQTDKKLSDQLTPEEAKELDKILAGYGTDLKKMDHSSSQGLYTLISLKALPCPQTEMKLYEIELLQNALKSKKKVYGLEKAEDQMTSINEAYDLKAVIGQLKMGKE
;
A
#
# COMPACT_ATOMS: atom_id res chain seq x y z
N MET A 1 16.88 19.92 28.62
CA MET A 1 15.66 19.35 28.03
C MET A 1 15.86 17.84 27.94
N THR A 2 15.02 17.06 28.59
CA THR A 2 15.18 15.59 28.61
C THR A 2 14.39 15.00 27.46
N VAL A 3 15.09 14.60 26.41
CA VAL A 3 14.51 13.76 25.35
C VAL A 3 14.24 12.39 25.98
N LYS A 4 12.97 11.98 26.06
CA LYS A 4 12.61 10.61 26.42
C LYS A 4 12.80 9.73 25.19
N ALA A 5 14.02 9.27 24.95
CA ALA A 5 14.26 8.15 24.05
C ALA A 5 13.82 6.84 24.75
N GLN A 6 13.45 5.84 23.94
CA GLN A 6 12.73 4.63 24.36
C GLN A 6 13.33 3.90 25.56
N ASN A 7 12.47 3.34 26.43
CA ASN A 7 12.82 2.30 27.40
C ASN A 7 13.50 1.14 26.65
N THR A 8 14.58 0.60 27.21
CA THR A 8 15.41 -0.46 26.61
C THR A 8 14.71 -1.82 26.47
N ASN A 9 13.48 -1.95 26.98
CA ASN A 9 12.56 -3.06 26.72
C ASN A 9 11.45 -2.58 25.78
N ALA A 10 11.77 -2.35 24.51
CA ALA A 10 10.77 -2.01 23.52
C ALA A 10 9.89 -3.24 23.25
N GLU A 11 8.71 -3.31 23.89
CA GLU A 11 7.63 -4.14 23.37
C GLU A 11 7.37 -3.74 21.91
N SER A 12 7.17 -4.72 21.04
CA SER A 12 6.85 -4.50 19.63
C SER A 12 5.56 -3.69 19.50
N SER A 13 5.69 -2.39 19.18
CA SER A 13 4.57 -1.48 19.00
C SER A 13 4.58 -0.88 17.59
N THR A 14 3.40 -0.81 16.98
CA THR A 14 3.15 -0.09 15.73
C THR A 14 2.57 1.30 15.98
N LEU A 15 2.35 1.71 17.24
CA LEU A 15 1.85 3.05 17.59
C LEU A 15 2.86 3.76 18.50
N TRP A 16 3.20 4.99 18.12
CA TRP A 16 4.16 5.84 18.81
C TRP A 16 3.58 7.24 19.03
N GLU A 17 3.81 7.80 20.21
CA GLU A 17 3.52 9.21 20.50
C GLU A 17 4.81 10.03 20.36
N VAL A 18 4.72 11.15 19.64
CA VAL A 18 5.79 12.12 19.44
C VAL A 18 5.42 13.40 20.18
N SER A 19 6.22 13.81 21.15
CA SER A 19 6.01 15.02 21.94
C SER A 19 7.33 15.69 22.31
N GLY A 20 7.27 16.95 22.78
CA GLY A 20 8.45 17.75 23.09
C GLY A 20 8.97 18.56 21.90
N ASN A 21 10.22 19.01 21.94
CA ASN A 21 10.86 19.85 20.90
C ASN A 21 10.02 21.06 20.45
N GLY A 22 9.34 21.73 21.38
CA GLY A 22 8.48 22.89 21.09
C GLY A 22 7.08 22.55 20.58
N LEU A 23 6.71 21.28 20.45
CA LEU A 23 5.34 20.87 20.14
C LEU A 23 4.41 21.24 21.30
N THR A 24 3.34 21.97 20.98
CA THR A 24 2.29 22.35 21.95
C THR A 24 1.28 21.24 22.20
N GLN A 25 1.20 20.26 21.30
CA GLN A 25 0.38 19.05 21.39
C GLN A 25 1.15 17.85 20.82
N PRO A 26 0.90 16.62 21.31
CA PRO A 26 1.54 15.43 20.77
C PRO A 26 1.04 15.10 19.35
N SER A 27 1.88 14.43 18.57
CA SER A 27 1.53 13.75 17.33
C SER A 27 1.65 12.24 17.50
N TYR A 28 1.02 11.46 16.62
CA TYR A 28 1.06 10.00 16.68
C TYR A 28 1.54 9.42 15.35
N ILE A 29 2.42 8.43 15.41
CA ILE A 29 2.85 7.65 14.25
C ILE A 29 2.30 6.24 14.42
N ALA A 30 1.45 5.83 13.48
CA ALA A 30 0.87 4.49 13.44
C ALA A 30 1.37 3.77 12.18
N GLY A 31 2.10 2.68 12.35
CA GLY A 31 2.44 1.76 11.27
C GLY A 31 1.24 0.90 10.90
N THR A 32 1.01 0.75 9.59
CA THR A 32 -0.08 -0.03 9.02
C THR A 32 0.47 -1.20 8.19
N CYS A 33 -0.40 -2.17 7.92
CA CYS A 33 -0.21 -3.10 6.82
C CYS A 33 -1.25 -2.75 5.75
N HIS A 34 -0.86 -2.66 4.48
CA HIS A 34 -1.80 -2.19 3.45
C HIS A 34 -3.03 -3.09 3.29
N ILE A 35 -2.87 -4.41 3.44
CA ILE A 35 -3.94 -5.38 3.21
C ILE A 35 -3.80 -6.56 4.17
N MET A 36 -4.89 -6.95 4.83
CA MET A 36 -4.97 -8.18 5.63
C MET A 36 -6.32 -8.87 5.45
N CYS A 37 -6.38 -10.16 5.77
CA CYS A 37 -7.64 -10.88 5.86
C CYS A 37 -8.45 -10.42 7.08
N ILE A 38 -9.77 -10.35 6.95
CA ILE A 38 -10.67 -9.83 8.01
C ILE A 38 -10.50 -10.54 9.35
N GLN A 39 -10.20 -11.84 9.35
CA GLN A 39 -9.99 -12.64 10.56
C GLN A 39 -8.74 -12.21 11.36
N ASP A 40 -7.74 -11.64 10.68
CA ASP A 40 -6.48 -11.17 11.26
C ASP A 40 -6.47 -9.64 11.42
N PHE A 41 -7.49 -8.95 10.92
CA PHE A 41 -7.59 -7.51 10.89
C PHE A 41 -8.08 -6.94 12.22
N GLU A 42 -7.25 -6.10 12.85
CA GLU A 42 -7.61 -5.39 14.09
C GLU A 42 -7.03 -3.96 14.10
N ILE A 43 -7.89 -2.95 14.28
CA ILE A 43 -7.45 -1.62 14.74
C ILE A 43 -7.60 -1.56 16.25
N LYS A 44 -6.46 -1.64 16.95
CA LYS A 44 -6.46 -1.61 18.42
C LYS A 44 -7.09 -0.32 18.95
N PRO A 45 -7.85 -0.35 20.06
CA PRO A 45 -8.49 0.83 20.63
C PRO A 45 -7.54 2.00 20.92
N LYS A 46 -6.26 1.73 21.21
CA LYS A 46 -5.24 2.77 21.40
C LYS A 46 -4.98 3.60 20.14
N VAL A 47 -5.06 2.99 18.95
CA VAL A 47 -4.91 3.69 17.66
C VAL A 47 -6.12 4.59 17.42
N MET A 48 -7.34 4.08 17.67
CA MET A 48 -8.57 4.88 17.56
C MET A 48 -8.56 6.09 18.50
N LYS A 49 -8.14 5.90 19.76
CA LYS A 49 -7.99 7.01 20.72
C LYS A 49 -6.95 8.03 20.28
N ALA A 50 -5.85 7.59 19.66
CA ALA A 50 -4.85 8.50 19.11
C ALA A 50 -5.47 9.32 17.95
N LEU A 51 -6.16 8.67 17.02
CA LEU A 51 -6.87 9.33 15.93
C LEU A 51 -7.92 10.34 16.44
N GLU A 52 -8.69 9.98 17.46
CA GLU A 52 -9.68 10.86 18.09
C GLU A 52 -9.03 12.14 18.65
N LYS A 53 -7.89 12.00 19.33
CA LYS A 53 -7.13 13.11 19.93
C LYS A 53 -6.40 13.99 18.92
N SER A 54 -6.14 13.50 17.71
CA SER A 54 -5.45 14.25 16.67
C SER A 54 -6.39 15.17 15.91
N ASP A 55 -5.97 16.41 15.63
CA ASP A 55 -6.79 17.35 14.85
C ASP A 55 -6.89 16.96 13.36
N ASN A 56 -5.85 16.33 12.84
CA ASN A 56 -5.73 15.95 11.43
C ASN A 56 -5.23 14.51 11.31
N LEU A 57 -5.58 13.84 10.20
CA LEU A 57 -4.98 12.58 9.78
C LEU A 57 -3.98 12.88 8.66
N VAL A 58 -2.76 12.37 8.76
CA VAL A 58 -1.78 12.43 7.69
C VAL A 58 -1.44 10.99 7.30
N MET A 59 -1.56 10.70 6.01
CA MET A 59 -1.32 9.38 5.42
C MET A 59 -0.15 9.47 4.44
N GLU A 60 0.34 8.35 3.90
CA GLU A 60 1.31 8.37 2.79
C GLU A 60 0.75 9.19 1.63
N ILE A 61 -0.35 8.71 1.05
CA ILE A 61 -1.09 9.39 -0.03
C ILE A 61 -2.35 10.06 0.52
N ASN A 62 -2.65 11.26 0.04
CA ASN A 62 -3.90 11.93 0.37
C ASN A 62 -5.08 11.34 -0.43
N TYR A 63 -5.77 10.36 0.15
CA TYR A 63 -6.95 9.74 -0.46
C TYR A 63 -8.17 10.67 -0.63
N THR A 64 -8.12 11.88 -0.08
CA THR A 64 -9.18 12.90 -0.28
C THR A 64 -8.86 13.88 -1.40
N ASP A 65 -7.65 13.82 -1.98
CA ASP A 65 -7.24 14.64 -3.11
C ASP A 65 -7.49 13.88 -4.43
N PRO A 66 -8.40 14.37 -5.31
CA PRO A 66 -8.69 13.73 -6.58
C PRO A 66 -7.46 13.58 -7.50
N ALA A 67 -6.48 14.48 -7.40
CA ALA A 67 -5.27 14.40 -8.22
C ALA A 67 -4.42 13.18 -7.83
N GLU A 68 -4.28 12.93 -6.53
CA GLU A 68 -3.56 11.75 -6.02
C GLU A 68 -4.28 10.46 -6.39
N ILE A 69 -5.61 10.42 -6.29
CA ILE A 69 -6.41 9.25 -6.69
C ILE A 69 -6.24 8.96 -8.20
N ALA A 70 -6.25 10.00 -9.03
CA ALA A 70 -6.03 9.84 -10.47
C ALA A 70 -4.61 9.34 -10.77
N ALA A 71 -3.60 9.83 -10.05
CA ALA A 71 -2.22 9.35 -10.19
C ALA A 71 -2.08 7.87 -9.75
N MET A 72 -2.70 7.47 -8.64
CA MET A 72 -2.74 6.07 -8.22
C MET A 72 -3.40 5.15 -9.26
N GLN A 73 -4.50 5.59 -9.89
CA GLN A 73 -5.14 4.78 -10.95
C GLN A 73 -4.21 4.59 -12.15
N LYS A 74 -3.49 5.64 -12.54
CA LYS A 74 -2.48 5.57 -13.61
C LYS A 74 -1.32 4.64 -13.26
N MET A 75 -0.96 4.52 -11.97
CA MET A 75 0.12 3.64 -11.52
C MET A 75 -0.06 2.18 -11.97
N TYR A 76 -1.30 1.69 -12.05
CA TYR A 76 -1.60 0.30 -12.41
C TYR A 76 -1.83 0.06 -13.91
N GLN A 77 -1.93 1.14 -14.71
CA GLN A 77 -2.25 1.08 -16.12
C GLN A 77 -1.12 1.64 -16.97
N THR A 78 -1.01 1.18 -18.21
CA THR A 78 -0.03 1.71 -19.16
C THR A 78 -0.59 1.64 -20.58
N ASP A 79 -0.25 2.64 -21.38
CA ASP A 79 -0.56 2.64 -22.81
C ASP A 79 0.28 1.62 -23.58
N LYS A 80 1.47 1.30 -23.06
CA LYS A 80 2.40 0.35 -23.68
C LYS A 80 2.06 -1.06 -23.23
N LYS A 81 1.56 -1.88 -24.16
CA LYS A 81 1.19 -3.26 -23.89
C LYS A 81 2.35 -4.08 -23.35
N LEU A 82 2.07 -5.03 -22.48
CA LEU A 82 3.05 -6.02 -22.03
C LEU A 82 3.51 -6.88 -23.20
N SER A 83 2.60 -7.30 -24.08
CA SER A 83 2.95 -8.11 -25.26
C SER A 83 3.95 -7.45 -26.18
N ASP A 84 3.89 -6.12 -26.31
CA ASP A 84 4.76 -5.34 -27.20
C ASP A 84 6.18 -5.19 -26.64
N GLN A 85 6.41 -5.66 -25.40
CA GLN A 85 7.67 -5.56 -24.67
C GLN A 85 8.38 -6.89 -24.51
N LEU A 86 7.78 -7.98 -24.99
CA LEU A 86 8.20 -9.35 -24.76
C LEU A 86 8.41 -10.07 -26.10
N THR A 87 9.34 -11.03 -26.14
CA THR A 87 9.38 -11.98 -27.25
C THR A 87 8.15 -12.90 -27.21
N PRO A 88 7.80 -13.57 -28.32
CA PRO A 88 6.70 -14.54 -28.33
C PRO A 88 6.84 -15.64 -27.25
N GLU A 89 8.07 -16.06 -26.97
CA GLU A 89 8.38 -17.05 -25.93
C GLU A 89 8.17 -16.47 -24.52
N GLU A 90 8.66 -15.25 -24.26
CA GLU A 90 8.47 -14.55 -22.98
C GLU A 90 6.97 -14.29 -22.71
N ALA A 91 6.22 -13.87 -23.73
CA ALA A 91 4.78 -13.65 -23.64
C ALA A 91 4.02 -14.95 -23.30
N LYS A 92 4.37 -16.06 -23.95
CA LYS A 92 3.78 -17.38 -23.67
C LYS A 92 4.13 -17.88 -22.27
N GLU A 93 5.34 -17.62 -21.80
CA GLU A 93 5.75 -17.96 -20.44
C GLU A 93 4.97 -17.14 -19.40
N LEU A 94 4.87 -15.82 -19.61
CA LEU A 94 4.10 -14.92 -18.75
C LEU A 94 2.63 -15.34 -18.66
N ASP A 95 2.00 -15.68 -19.78
CA ASP A 95 0.61 -16.15 -19.78
C ASP A 95 0.41 -17.41 -18.91
N LYS A 96 1.35 -18.38 -19.00
CA LYS A 96 1.35 -19.58 -18.13
C LYS A 96 1.59 -19.24 -16.65
N ILE A 97 2.33 -18.17 -16.35
CA ILE A 97 2.53 -17.70 -14.98
C ILE A 97 1.24 -17.09 -14.44
N LEU A 98 0.63 -16.18 -15.20
CA LEU A 98 -0.60 -15.46 -14.84
C LEU A 98 -1.79 -16.39 -14.59
N ALA A 99 -1.87 -17.53 -15.28
CA ALA A 99 -2.88 -18.55 -15.00
C ALA A 99 -2.87 -19.01 -13.53
N GLY A 100 -1.68 -19.09 -12.90
CA GLY A 100 -1.52 -19.43 -11.48
C GLY A 100 -1.91 -18.30 -10.51
N TYR A 101 -2.27 -17.13 -11.04
CA TYR A 101 -2.82 -15.97 -10.33
C TYR A 101 -4.29 -15.73 -10.73
N GLY A 102 -4.92 -16.63 -11.48
CA GLY A 102 -6.33 -16.52 -11.90
C GLY A 102 -6.59 -15.51 -13.02
N THR A 103 -5.54 -15.08 -13.74
CA THR A 103 -5.65 -14.14 -14.86
C THR A 103 -4.86 -14.65 -16.08
N ASP A 104 -4.78 -13.85 -17.13
CA ASP A 104 -4.08 -14.16 -18.38
C ASP A 104 -3.43 -12.89 -18.95
N LEU A 105 -2.49 -13.05 -19.89
CA LEU A 105 -1.79 -11.92 -20.50
C LEU A 105 -2.77 -10.98 -21.20
N LYS A 106 -3.82 -11.51 -21.83
CA LYS A 106 -4.82 -10.69 -22.54
C LYS A 106 -5.54 -9.71 -21.62
N LYS A 107 -5.91 -10.13 -20.40
CA LYS A 107 -6.54 -9.25 -19.39
C LYS A 107 -5.57 -8.25 -18.79
N MET A 108 -4.31 -8.64 -18.66
CA MET A 108 -3.26 -7.83 -18.04
C MET A 108 -2.46 -7.00 -19.04
N ASP A 109 -2.75 -7.05 -20.33
CA ASP A 109 -1.88 -6.52 -21.38
C ASP A 109 -1.64 -5.01 -21.24
N HIS A 110 -2.62 -4.27 -20.69
CA HIS A 110 -2.54 -2.83 -20.39
C HIS A 110 -2.17 -2.53 -18.93
N SER A 111 -1.72 -3.52 -18.17
CA SER A 111 -1.25 -3.33 -16.81
C SER A 111 0.22 -2.93 -16.79
N SER A 112 0.55 -2.00 -15.88
CA SER A 112 1.95 -1.66 -15.61
C SER A 112 2.67 -2.82 -14.90
N SER A 113 4.00 -2.73 -14.80
CA SER A 113 4.79 -3.63 -13.95
C SER A 113 4.27 -3.65 -12.51
N GLN A 114 3.83 -2.51 -11.97
CA GLN A 114 3.23 -2.43 -10.64
C GLN A 114 1.89 -3.18 -10.52
N GLY A 115 1.06 -3.12 -11.56
CA GLY A 115 -0.17 -3.90 -11.66
C GLY A 115 0.09 -5.41 -11.61
N LEU A 116 1.14 -5.86 -12.30
CA LEU A 116 1.59 -7.25 -12.22
C LEU A 116 2.12 -7.62 -10.83
N TYR A 117 2.95 -6.76 -10.23
CA TYR A 117 3.54 -6.99 -8.91
C TYR A 117 2.46 -7.17 -7.82
N THR A 118 1.36 -6.43 -7.92
CA THR A 118 0.23 -6.52 -6.97
C THR A 118 -0.41 -7.91 -6.93
N LEU A 119 -0.32 -8.70 -8.02
CA LEU A 119 -0.80 -10.09 -8.04
C LEU A 119 -0.07 -10.97 -7.01
N ILE A 120 1.21 -10.69 -6.74
CA ILE A 120 2.01 -11.41 -5.74
C ILE A 120 1.43 -11.16 -4.35
N SER A 121 1.21 -9.88 -4.01
CA SER A 121 0.64 -9.49 -2.72
C SER A 121 -0.76 -10.09 -2.52
N LEU A 122 -1.61 -10.08 -3.55
CA LEU A 122 -2.95 -10.65 -3.47
C LEU A 122 -2.94 -12.17 -3.30
N LYS A 123 -2.02 -12.88 -3.97
CA LYS A 123 -1.88 -14.34 -3.84
C LYS A 123 -1.32 -14.77 -2.49
N ALA A 124 -0.50 -13.93 -1.86
CA ALA A 124 0.07 -14.22 -0.53
C ALA A 124 -0.98 -14.23 0.60
N LEU A 125 -2.16 -13.66 0.36
CA LEU A 125 -3.24 -13.60 1.35
C LEU A 125 -4.10 -14.88 1.32
N PRO A 126 -4.29 -15.58 2.45
CA PRO A 126 -5.05 -16.84 2.51
C PRO A 126 -6.57 -16.62 2.60
N CYS A 127 -7.11 -15.59 1.95
CA CYS A 127 -8.53 -15.25 1.98
C CYS A 127 -9.01 -14.69 0.62
N PRO A 128 -10.32 -14.79 0.30
CA PRO A 128 -10.86 -14.19 -0.90
C PRO A 128 -10.80 -12.65 -0.83
N GLN A 129 -10.78 -12.00 -1.99
CA GLN A 129 -10.73 -10.53 -2.09
C GLN A 129 -11.88 -9.83 -1.35
N THR A 130 -13.05 -10.47 -1.26
CA THR A 130 -14.22 -9.95 -0.52
C THR A 130 -14.00 -9.87 0.99
N GLU A 131 -12.98 -10.54 1.52
CA GLU A 131 -12.63 -10.59 2.94
C GLU A 131 -11.34 -9.82 3.26
N MET A 132 -10.79 -9.09 2.28
CA MET A 132 -9.61 -8.24 2.49
C MET A 132 -10.01 -6.90 3.13
N LYS A 133 -9.18 -6.42 4.04
CA LYS A 133 -9.31 -5.14 4.75
C LYS A 133 -8.03 -4.32 4.60
N LEU A 134 -8.19 -3.00 4.49
CA LEU A 134 -7.10 -2.03 4.38
C LEU A 134 -7.15 -1.07 5.57
N TYR A 135 -6.05 -0.95 6.30
CA TYR A 135 -5.98 -0.07 7.48
C TYR A 135 -6.22 1.40 7.10
N GLU A 136 -5.62 1.82 6.00
CA GLU A 136 -5.65 3.17 5.47
C GLU A 136 -7.09 3.63 5.25
N ILE A 137 -7.92 2.78 4.64
CA ILE A 137 -9.31 3.10 4.34
C ILE A 137 -10.16 3.13 5.60
N GLU A 138 -9.95 2.21 6.54
CA GLU A 138 -10.70 2.18 7.81
C GLU A 138 -10.38 3.41 8.68
N LEU A 139 -9.11 3.81 8.78
CA LEU A 139 -8.68 5.03 9.49
C LEU A 139 -9.20 6.29 8.80
N LEU A 140 -9.12 6.35 7.46
CA LEU A 140 -9.66 7.44 6.65
C LEU A 140 -11.16 7.63 6.88
N GLN A 141 -11.96 6.55 6.81
CA GLN A 141 -13.41 6.62 7.03
C GLN A 141 -13.74 7.17 8.42
N ASN A 142 -12.99 6.77 9.45
CA ASN A 142 -13.20 7.30 10.81
C ASN A 142 -12.80 8.77 10.94
N ALA A 143 -11.71 9.19 10.29
CA ALA A 143 -11.30 10.59 10.23
C ALA A 143 -12.36 11.47 9.55
N LEU A 144 -12.90 11.01 8.41
CA LEU A 144 -13.96 11.71 7.66
C LEU A 144 -15.27 11.79 8.44
N LYS A 145 -15.69 10.71 9.12
CA LYS A 145 -16.86 10.72 10.02
C LYS A 145 -16.71 11.78 11.13
N SER A 146 -15.48 11.98 11.60
CA SER A 146 -15.13 12.97 12.61
C SER A 146 -14.80 14.35 12.03
N LYS A 147 -14.99 14.56 10.72
CA LYS A 147 -14.71 15.81 9.98
C LYS A 147 -13.26 16.30 10.14
N LYS A 148 -12.31 15.40 10.39
CA LYS A 148 -10.89 15.72 10.46
C LYS A 148 -10.38 16.02 9.04
N LYS A 149 -9.41 16.92 8.92
CA LYS A 149 -8.73 17.15 7.64
C LYS A 149 -7.75 16.00 7.40
N VAL A 150 -7.59 15.66 6.13
CA VAL A 150 -6.69 14.59 5.67
C VAL A 150 -5.62 15.18 4.78
N TYR A 151 -4.38 14.78 5.02
CA TYR A 151 -3.21 15.20 4.26
C TYR A 151 -2.37 13.99 3.83
N GLY A 152 -1.52 14.18 2.84
CA GLY A 152 -0.53 13.19 2.37
C GLY A 152 0.88 13.63 2.73
N LEU A 153 1.76 12.67 3.02
CA LEU A 153 3.20 12.89 3.20
C LEU A 153 3.94 12.92 1.86
N GLU A 154 3.42 12.24 0.84
CA GLU A 154 4.06 12.13 -0.46
C GLU A 154 3.04 12.18 -1.61
N LYS A 155 3.56 12.16 -2.84
CA LYS A 155 2.77 12.09 -4.08
C LYS A 155 2.71 10.66 -4.58
N ALA A 156 1.56 10.26 -5.13
CA ALA A 156 1.41 8.94 -5.72
C ALA A 156 2.37 8.75 -6.93
N GLU A 157 2.69 9.84 -7.64
CA GLU A 157 3.66 9.83 -8.74
C GLU A 157 5.09 9.54 -8.27
N ASP A 158 5.47 10.02 -7.07
CA ASP A 158 6.80 9.79 -6.50
C ASP A 158 6.99 8.33 -6.09
N GLN A 159 5.95 7.72 -5.49
CA GLN A 159 5.93 6.28 -5.21
C GLN A 159 6.03 5.47 -6.51
N MET A 160 5.24 5.82 -7.53
CA MET A 160 5.26 5.13 -8.82
C MET A 160 6.65 5.16 -9.46
N THR A 161 7.28 6.33 -9.47
CA THR A 161 8.61 6.52 -10.05
C THR A 161 9.63 5.65 -9.33
N SER A 162 9.65 5.73 -8.00
CA SER A 162 10.60 4.96 -7.16
C SER A 162 10.44 3.45 -7.35
N ILE A 163 9.20 2.95 -7.42
CA ILE A 163 8.95 1.52 -7.58
C ILE A 163 9.29 1.03 -9.00
N ASN A 164 8.94 1.80 -10.02
CA ASN A 164 9.26 1.45 -11.41
C ASN A 164 10.77 1.50 -11.70
N GLU A 165 11.51 2.38 -11.04
CA GLU A 165 12.98 2.40 -11.10
C GLU A 165 13.59 1.18 -10.41
N ALA A 166 13.00 0.72 -9.30
CA ALA A 166 13.48 -0.44 -8.56
C ALA A 166 13.14 -1.78 -9.22
N TYR A 167 11.98 -1.88 -9.89
CA TYR A 167 11.46 -3.13 -10.45
C TYR A 167 10.98 -2.96 -11.90
N ASP A 168 11.86 -3.25 -12.84
CA ASP A 168 11.48 -3.33 -14.24
C ASP A 168 10.57 -4.54 -14.55
N LEU A 169 10.03 -4.60 -15.76
CA LEU A 169 9.12 -5.68 -16.18
C LEU A 169 9.76 -7.07 -16.03
N LYS A 170 11.06 -7.23 -16.31
CA LYS A 170 11.74 -8.53 -16.22
C LYS A 170 11.92 -8.96 -14.77
N ALA A 171 12.27 -8.03 -13.88
CA ALA A 171 12.34 -8.25 -12.46
C ALA A 171 10.98 -8.69 -11.90
N VAL A 172 9.90 -8.00 -12.27
CA VAL A 172 8.54 -8.37 -11.83
C VAL A 172 8.11 -9.75 -12.35
N ILE A 173 8.40 -10.06 -13.63
CA ILE A 173 8.15 -11.41 -14.18
C ILE A 173 8.94 -12.47 -13.40
N GLY A 174 10.19 -12.18 -13.02
CA GLY A 174 11.00 -13.06 -12.16
C GLY A 174 10.34 -13.31 -10.80
N GLN A 175 9.83 -12.28 -10.14
CA GLN A 175 9.14 -12.40 -8.85
C GLN A 175 7.84 -13.21 -8.98
N LEU A 176 7.07 -13.01 -10.06
CA LEU A 176 5.86 -13.81 -10.33
C LEU A 176 6.16 -15.30 -10.54
N LYS A 177 7.36 -15.66 -11.02
CA LYS A 177 7.78 -17.07 -11.12
C LYS A 177 8.04 -17.67 -9.74
N MET A 178 8.68 -16.91 -8.85
CA MET A 178 9.02 -17.35 -7.50
C MET A 178 7.78 -17.54 -6.61
N GLY A 179 6.72 -16.73 -6.78
CA GLY A 179 5.46 -16.90 -6.06
C GLY A 179 4.65 -18.17 -6.43
N LYS A 180 5.25 -19.12 -7.14
CA LYS A 180 4.76 -20.49 -7.36
C LYS A 180 5.40 -21.52 -6.42
N GLU A 181 6.50 -21.18 -5.75
CA GLU A 181 7.16 -22.00 -4.72
C GLU A 181 6.50 -21.79 -3.35
#